data_AF-A0A316KKA3-F1
#
_entry.id   AF-A0A316KKA3-F1
#
_cell.length_a   1.000
_cell.length_b   1.000
_cell.length_c   1.000
_cell.angle_alpha   90.00
_cell.angle_beta   90.00
_cell.angle_gamma   90.00
#
_symmetry.space_group_name_H-M   'P 1'
#
loop_
_entity.id
_entity.type
_entity.pdbx_description
1 polymer ?
#
loop_
_entity_poly.entity_id
_entity_poly.type
_entity_poly.pdbx_seq_one_letter_code
_entity_poly.pdbx_strand_id
1 'polypeptide(L)'
;MSAATATDLERYMLDLVNEERTSRGLNALVLDKVLNASADEHSLWMLENNVFSHTGVGGSTPTERMTAEGFDLSGSWRTAENIAAQSERGEDGLFDDVYDLHIALMNSTGHRENILMPELEVVGIGIQTGTYTYDSGTYYSVMITQNFAMTGGQTTPDIIGQNARTPDTTTTQPDSDAVLVGTATAENLVGTDADDRITGSGGNDILSGGAGTDTAVYVNDMSNYGLTISNGTVVIEDRSGGDGTDTLNSIEILEFAGSPFALNQFTNVSTLSDADMLAFCELYVAYFNRAPDSAGLLFWGSALAEGMSMEDIAEMFFDQPETQALYGGSSTTGDFVSAIYNNVYGRNPDPEGFEYWTSLIDGGILDQSAVILAMIDGAKAVSGSAADAQYLETKAEIGAYYAVVNGLNNIEVANTAMQTFDGTIASIVGAKGIIDDHAALVDSAQGTEFTMSVTGLVEDALDWI
;
A
#
# COMPACT_ATOMS: atom_id res chain seq x y z
N MET A 1 -22.31 15.16 -31.87
CA MET A 1 -22.13 14.07 -30.92
C MET A 1 -20.66 13.79 -30.85
N SER A 2 -20.03 14.35 -29.84
CA SER A 2 -18.73 13.89 -29.35
C SER A 2 -18.98 12.68 -28.45
N ALA A 3 -17.97 11.83 -28.29
CA ALA A 3 -18.00 10.70 -27.38
C ALA A 3 -16.55 10.42 -26.98
N ALA A 4 -16.27 10.38 -25.69
CA ALA A 4 -14.96 10.08 -25.14
C ALA A 4 -15.02 8.73 -24.43
N THR A 5 -14.03 7.87 -24.67
CA THR A 5 -13.83 6.67 -23.87
C THR A 5 -13.08 7.10 -22.61
N ALA A 6 -13.58 6.69 -21.46
CA ALA A 6 -13.02 7.01 -20.16
C ALA A 6 -11.62 6.40 -19.98
N THR A 7 -10.75 7.18 -19.36
CA THR A 7 -9.39 6.81 -18.95
C THR A 7 -9.40 5.93 -17.71
N ASP A 8 -8.24 5.37 -17.35
CA ASP A 8 -8.11 4.52 -16.16
C ASP A 8 -8.40 5.29 -14.86
N LEU A 9 -8.01 6.56 -14.76
CA LEU A 9 -8.33 7.43 -13.61
C LEU A 9 -9.83 7.72 -13.49
N GLU A 10 -10.53 7.88 -14.61
CA GLU A 10 -11.97 8.13 -14.64
C GLU A 10 -12.77 6.87 -14.28
N ARG A 11 -12.26 5.70 -14.66
CA ARG A 11 -12.80 4.40 -14.21
C ARG A 11 -12.55 4.20 -12.72
N TYR A 12 -11.36 4.52 -12.22
CA TYR A 12 -11.08 4.47 -10.79
C TYR A 12 -12.00 5.39 -9.97
N MET A 13 -12.24 6.63 -10.42
CA MET A 13 -13.22 7.51 -9.77
C MET A 13 -14.66 6.97 -9.86
N LEU A 14 -15.04 6.30 -10.96
CA LEU A 14 -16.33 5.61 -11.06
C LEU A 14 -16.44 4.51 -9.99
N ASP A 15 -15.38 3.74 -9.78
CA ASP A 15 -15.36 2.65 -8.81
C ASP A 15 -15.59 3.17 -7.40
N LEU A 16 -14.88 4.23 -6.99
CA LEU A 16 -15.09 4.90 -5.71
C LEU A 16 -16.52 5.46 -5.56
N VAL A 17 -17.06 6.09 -6.61
CA VAL A 17 -18.45 6.58 -6.64
C VAL A 17 -19.45 5.45 -6.47
N ASN A 18 -19.21 4.33 -7.14
CA ASN A 18 -20.10 3.18 -7.11
C ASN A 18 -20.00 2.43 -5.78
N GLU A 19 -18.82 2.35 -5.16
CA GLU A 19 -18.63 1.83 -3.79
C GLU A 19 -19.51 2.59 -2.79
N GLU A 20 -19.52 3.92 -2.83
CA GLU A 20 -20.36 4.73 -1.95
C GLU A 20 -21.87 4.53 -2.23
N ARG A 21 -22.23 4.27 -3.47
CA ARG A 21 -23.63 4.03 -3.85
C ARG A 21 -24.09 2.64 -3.43
N THR A 22 -23.34 1.60 -3.78
CA THR A 22 -23.71 0.20 -3.54
C THR A 22 -23.71 -0.13 -2.05
N SER A 23 -22.75 0.37 -1.27
CA SER A 23 -22.73 0.26 0.20
C SER A 23 -23.96 0.86 0.90
N ARG A 24 -24.77 1.65 0.17
CA ARG A 24 -26.03 2.25 0.65
C ARG A 24 -27.26 1.70 -0.06
N GLY A 25 -27.12 0.58 -0.76
CA GLY A 25 -28.20 -0.10 -1.48
C GLY A 25 -28.70 0.66 -2.70
N LEU A 26 -27.88 1.56 -3.27
CA LEU A 26 -28.19 2.29 -4.49
C LEU A 26 -27.60 1.56 -5.69
N ASN A 27 -28.24 1.74 -6.85
CA ASN A 27 -27.72 1.18 -8.10
C ASN A 27 -26.41 1.86 -8.48
N ALA A 28 -25.42 1.06 -8.89
CA ALA A 28 -24.21 1.55 -9.52
C ALA A 28 -24.55 2.36 -10.78
N LEU A 29 -23.78 3.42 -11.01
CA LEU A 29 -23.80 4.22 -12.20
C LEU A 29 -22.95 3.57 -13.28
N VAL A 30 -23.32 3.82 -14.54
CA VAL A 30 -22.54 3.40 -15.71
C VAL A 30 -21.90 4.62 -16.35
N LEU A 31 -20.63 4.52 -16.73
CA LEU A 31 -19.98 5.58 -17.51
C LEU A 31 -20.69 5.76 -18.86
N ASP A 32 -20.94 7.00 -19.25
CA ASP A 32 -21.51 7.37 -20.55
C ASP A 32 -20.53 8.22 -21.35
N LYS A 33 -20.22 7.81 -22.58
CA LYS A 33 -19.19 8.46 -23.40
C LYS A 33 -19.49 9.91 -23.75
N VAL A 34 -20.77 10.26 -23.88
CA VAL A 34 -21.19 11.62 -24.25
C VAL A 34 -21.13 12.52 -23.01
N LEU A 35 -21.53 11.98 -21.84
CA LEU A 35 -21.33 12.68 -20.58
C LEU A 35 -19.84 12.85 -20.25
N ASN A 36 -19.01 11.84 -20.55
CA ASN A 36 -17.56 11.89 -20.33
C ASN A 36 -16.93 13.01 -21.15
N ALA A 37 -17.25 13.10 -22.44
CA ALA A 37 -16.81 14.20 -23.28
C ALA A 37 -17.24 15.58 -22.74
N SER A 38 -18.47 15.70 -22.25
CA SER A 38 -18.95 16.94 -21.64
C SER A 38 -18.24 17.28 -20.33
N ALA A 39 -17.82 16.28 -19.55
CA ALA A 39 -17.10 16.47 -18.30
C ALA A 39 -15.63 16.84 -18.56
N ASP A 40 -14.99 16.17 -19.52
CA ASP A 40 -13.63 16.46 -19.98
C ASP A 40 -13.48 17.91 -20.44
N GLU A 41 -14.37 18.35 -21.32
CA GLU A 41 -14.32 19.72 -21.84
C GLU A 41 -14.55 20.76 -20.74
N HIS A 42 -15.39 20.47 -19.74
CA HIS A 42 -15.63 21.40 -18.64
C HIS A 42 -14.44 21.48 -17.67
N SER A 43 -13.85 20.34 -17.31
CA SER A 43 -12.62 20.30 -16.50
C SER A 43 -11.47 21.02 -17.20
N LEU A 44 -11.28 20.79 -18.50
CA LEU A 44 -10.27 21.48 -19.29
C LEU A 44 -10.55 22.99 -19.37
N TRP A 45 -11.79 23.38 -19.62
CA TRP A 45 -12.19 24.79 -19.70
C TRP A 45 -11.94 25.54 -18.38
N MET A 46 -12.24 24.91 -17.24
CA MET A 46 -11.97 25.47 -15.91
C MET A 46 -10.48 25.75 -15.69
N LEU A 47 -9.61 24.81 -16.10
CA LEU A 47 -8.16 24.99 -16.09
C LEU A 47 -7.71 26.13 -17.01
N GLU A 48 -8.11 26.10 -18.29
CA GLU A 48 -7.69 27.08 -19.30
C GLU A 48 -8.11 28.51 -18.99
N ASN A 49 -9.23 28.68 -18.28
CA ASN A 49 -9.78 29.99 -17.93
C ASN A 49 -9.49 30.39 -16.48
N ASN A 50 -8.76 29.55 -15.73
CA ASN A 50 -8.42 29.73 -14.32
C ASN A 50 -9.68 30.10 -13.49
N VAL A 51 -10.72 29.29 -13.63
CA VAL A 51 -12.01 29.47 -12.95
C VAL A 51 -12.52 28.12 -12.41
N PHE A 52 -13.10 28.12 -11.21
CA PHE A 52 -13.76 26.95 -10.62
C PHE A 52 -15.24 27.24 -10.46
N SER A 53 -16.08 26.69 -11.35
CA SER A 53 -17.49 27.08 -11.48
C SER A 53 -18.33 26.02 -12.19
N HIS A 54 -19.54 25.78 -11.67
CA HIS A 54 -20.57 25.00 -12.38
C HIS A 54 -21.12 25.70 -13.64
N THR A 55 -21.00 27.03 -13.70
CA THR A 55 -21.34 27.83 -14.89
C THR A 55 -20.14 27.85 -15.82
N GLY A 56 -20.32 27.28 -17.02
CA GLY A 56 -19.26 27.05 -17.99
C GLY A 56 -19.20 28.10 -19.10
N VAL A 57 -18.58 27.73 -20.22
CA VAL A 57 -18.39 28.57 -21.41
C VAL A 57 -19.71 29.25 -21.84
N GLY A 58 -19.64 30.56 -22.10
CA GLY A 58 -20.80 31.35 -22.53
C GLY A 58 -21.92 31.50 -21.50
N GLY A 59 -21.69 31.13 -20.23
CA GLY A 59 -22.72 31.11 -19.19
C GLY A 59 -23.57 29.84 -19.18
N SER A 60 -23.09 28.76 -19.81
CA SER A 60 -23.80 27.49 -19.90
C SER A 60 -23.96 26.81 -18.54
N THR A 61 -25.13 26.20 -18.33
CA THR A 61 -25.40 25.25 -17.25
C THR A 61 -24.83 23.86 -17.59
N PRO A 62 -24.63 22.97 -16.60
CA PRO A 62 -24.16 21.60 -16.85
C PRO A 62 -25.05 20.85 -17.85
N THR A 63 -26.36 21.00 -17.73
CA THR A 63 -27.34 20.36 -18.64
C THR A 63 -27.24 20.88 -20.06
N GLU A 64 -26.98 22.18 -20.26
CA GLU A 64 -26.75 22.74 -21.59
C GLU A 64 -25.45 22.21 -22.21
N ARG A 65 -24.39 22.00 -21.41
CA ARG A 65 -23.14 21.37 -21.89
C ARG A 65 -23.35 19.92 -22.29
N MET A 66 -24.00 19.11 -21.45
CA MET A 66 -24.35 17.72 -21.78
C MET A 66 -25.15 17.64 -23.09
N THR A 67 -26.14 18.53 -23.25
CA THR A 67 -26.97 18.59 -24.47
C THR A 67 -26.19 19.05 -25.70
N ALA A 68 -25.24 19.98 -25.53
CA ALA A 68 -24.39 20.47 -26.62
C ALA A 68 -23.47 19.37 -27.16
N GLU A 69 -22.92 18.52 -26.27
CA GLU A 69 -22.15 17.33 -26.65
C GLU A 69 -23.03 16.25 -27.31
N GLY A 70 -24.33 16.32 -27.07
CA GLY A 70 -25.35 15.52 -27.73
C GLY A 70 -25.98 14.45 -26.85
N PHE A 71 -25.90 14.58 -25.52
CA PHE A 71 -26.55 13.66 -24.60
C PHE A 71 -28.06 13.73 -24.76
N ASP A 72 -28.71 12.57 -24.96
CA ASP A 72 -30.13 12.51 -25.29
C ASP A 72 -30.98 12.63 -24.03
N LEU A 73 -31.44 13.85 -23.73
CA LEU A 73 -32.38 14.16 -22.64
C LEU A 73 -33.86 14.09 -23.07
N SER A 74 -34.22 13.14 -23.94
CA SER A 74 -35.63 12.88 -24.25
C SER A 74 -36.34 12.09 -23.15
N GLY A 75 -37.67 12.23 -23.07
CA GLY A 75 -38.47 11.56 -22.04
C GLY A 75 -38.35 12.18 -20.65
N SER A 76 -38.42 11.35 -19.61
CA SER A 76 -38.18 11.79 -18.23
C SER A 76 -36.68 11.82 -17.99
N TRP A 77 -36.17 12.93 -17.47
CA TRP A 77 -34.75 13.06 -17.22
C TRP A 77 -34.45 13.85 -15.94
N ARG A 78 -33.25 13.63 -15.43
CA ARG A 78 -32.66 14.34 -14.30
C ARG A 78 -31.15 14.42 -14.51
N THR A 79 -30.55 15.52 -14.12
CA THR A 79 -29.10 15.74 -14.20
C THR A 79 -28.57 16.32 -12.90
N ALA A 80 -27.31 16.06 -12.59
CA ALA A 80 -26.57 16.68 -11.50
C ALA A 80 -25.10 16.86 -11.89
N GLU A 81 -24.40 17.77 -11.22
CA GLU A 81 -22.97 17.98 -11.44
C GLU A 81 -22.23 18.13 -10.10
N ASN A 82 -21.09 17.47 -9.99
CA ASN A 82 -20.06 17.79 -9.01
C ASN A 82 -18.80 18.30 -9.71
N ILE A 83 -18.08 19.20 -9.06
CA ILE A 83 -16.73 19.60 -9.46
C ILE A 83 -15.81 19.57 -8.25
N ALA A 84 -14.56 19.17 -8.45
CA ALA A 84 -13.54 19.14 -7.43
C ALA A 84 -12.19 19.52 -8.03
N ALA A 85 -11.32 20.13 -7.23
CA ALA A 85 -9.96 20.43 -7.66
C ALA A 85 -9.02 20.45 -6.46
N GLN A 86 -7.78 20.03 -6.68
CA GLN A 86 -6.69 20.23 -5.75
C GLN A 86 -5.37 20.41 -6.49
N SER A 87 -4.37 20.97 -5.81
CA SER A 87 -2.99 20.93 -6.30
C SER A 87 -2.51 19.47 -6.28
N GLU A 88 -1.86 19.05 -7.37
CA GLU A 88 -1.13 17.78 -7.40
C GLU A 88 -0.14 17.76 -6.24
N ARG A 89 -0.19 16.69 -5.45
CA ARG A 89 0.60 16.50 -4.24
C ARG A 89 0.64 15.01 -3.93
N GLY A 90 1.67 14.59 -3.22
CA GLY A 90 1.84 13.17 -2.91
C GLY A 90 2.85 12.53 -3.84
N GLU A 91 2.66 11.25 -4.10
CA GLU A 91 3.55 10.40 -4.89
C GLU A 91 3.43 10.66 -6.39
N ASP A 92 4.37 10.15 -7.19
CA ASP A 92 4.29 10.22 -8.64
C ASP A 92 3.07 9.43 -9.17
N GLY A 93 2.09 10.14 -9.72
CA GLY A 93 0.82 9.56 -10.18
C GLY A 93 -0.33 10.51 -9.93
N LEU A 94 -1.57 10.06 -10.17
CA LEU A 94 -2.77 10.85 -9.91
C LEU A 94 -3.88 10.05 -9.20
N PHE A 95 -3.62 8.79 -8.84
CA PHE A 95 -4.62 7.92 -8.22
C PHE A 95 -4.92 8.34 -6.78
N ASP A 96 -3.89 8.70 -6.02
CA ASP A 96 -4.01 9.30 -4.68
C ASP A 96 -4.76 10.64 -4.73
N ASP A 97 -4.43 11.50 -5.71
CA ASP A 97 -5.13 12.76 -5.92
C ASP A 97 -6.62 12.55 -6.21
N VAL A 98 -6.94 11.57 -7.05
CA VAL A 98 -8.31 11.20 -7.41
C VAL A 98 -9.08 10.65 -6.20
N TYR A 99 -8.44 9.81 -5.38
CA TYR A 99 -9.01 9.31 -4.13
C TYR A 99 -9.28 10.44 -3.13
N ASP A 100 -8.31 11.33 -2.90
CA ASP A 100 -8.46 12.50 -2.04
C ASP A 100 -9.64 13.38 -2.46
N LEU A 101 -9.78 13.64 -3.76
CA LEU A 101 -10.88 14.40 -4.32
C LEU A 101 -12.22 13.69 -4.17
N HIS A 102 -12.26 12.36 -4.29
CA HIS A 102 -13.45 11.57 -4.00
C HIS A 102 -13.89 11.71 -2.53
N ILE A 103 -12.96 11.55 -1.59
CA ILE A 103 -13.21 11.73 -0.16
C ILE A 103 -13.71 13.16 0.14
N ALA A 104 -13.12 14.18 -0.50
CA ALA A 104 -13.56 15.57 -0.36
C ALA A 104 -15.00 15.78 -0.88
N LEU A 105 -15.38 15.14 -1.99
CA LEU A 105 -16.74 15.16 -2.52
C LEU A 105 -17.72 14.48 -1.54
N MET A 106 -17.40 13.32 -0.99
CA MET A 106 -18.26 12.60 -0.04
C MET A 106 -18.39 13.30 1.32
N ASN A 107 -17.39 14.08 1.71
CA ASN A 107 -17.45 14.93 2.91
C ASN A 107 -18.27 16.23 2.71
N SER A 108 -18.57 16.62 1.46
CA SER A 108 -19.45 17.75 1.16
C SER A 108 -20.90 17.29 1.03
N THR A 109 -21.81 17.88 1.82
CA THR A 109 -23.21 17.44 1.85
C THR A 109 -23.89 17.52 0.48
N GLY A 110 -23.73 18.63 -0.25
CA GLY A 110 -24.36 18.80 -1.56
C GLY A 110 -23.77 17.88 -2.64
N HIS A 111 -22.46 17.64 -2.62
CA HIS A 111 -21.82 16.76 -3.61
C HIS A 111 -22.13 15.29 -3.34
N ARG A 112 -22.11 14.89 -2.06
CA ARG A 112 -22.56 13.57 -1.61
C ARG A 112 -24.01 13.31 -1.98
N GLU A 113 -24.90 14.29 -1.85
CA GLU A 113 -26.30 14.16 -2.26
C GLU A 113 -26.44 13.85 -3.75
N ASN A 114 -25.59 14.42 -4.62
CA ASN A 114 -25.55 14.09 -6.04
C ASN A 114 -25.04 12.65 -6.27
N ILE A 115 -23.91 12.28 -5.64
CA ILE A 115 -23.33 10.93 -5.74
C ILE A 115 -24.32 9.86 -5.28
N LEU A 116 -25.05 10.11 -4.19
CA LEU A 116 -25.99 9.16 -3.59
C LEU A 116 -27.43 9.33 -4.06
N MET A 117 -27.66 10.06 -5.16
CA MET A 117 -29.00 10.27 -5.68
C MET A 117 -29.53 8.96 -6.30
N PRO A 118 -30.59 8.34 -5.76
CA PRO A 118 -31.05 7.02 -6.20
C PRO A 118 -31.55 7.01 -7.65
N GLU A 119 -32.04 8.15 -8.15
CA GLU A 119 -32.63 8.26 -9.48
C GLU A 119 -31.61 8.38 -10.62
N LEU A 120 -30.32 8.57 -10.33
CA LEU A 120 -29.28 8.69 -11.36
C LEU A 120 -28.82 7.30 -11.81
N GLU A 121 -28.53 7.16 -13.10
CA GLU A 121 -28.26 5.87 -13.77
C GLU A 121 -26.91 5.87 -14.51
N VAL A 122 -26.48 7.01 -15.03
CA VAL A 122 -25.22 7.16 -15.76
C VAL A 122 -24.41 8.36 -15.26
N VAL A 123 -23.11 8.31 -15.49
CA VAL A 123 -22.19 9.41 -15.16
C VAL A 123 -21.16 9.60 -16.27
N GLY A 124 -20.71 10.82 -16.49
CA GLY A 124 -19.46 11.12 -17.17
C GLY A 124 -18.48 11.74 -16.19
N ILE A 125 -17.23 11.31 -16.22
CA ILE A 125 -16.20 11.78 -15.29
C ILE A 125 -15.07 12.32 -16.16
N GLY A 126 -14.76 13.61 -16.01
CA GLY A 126 -13.69 14.26 -16.76
C GLY A 126 -12.58 14.68 -15.82
N ILE A 127 -11.41 14.07 -15.94
CA ILE A 127 -10.24 14.35 -15.10
C ILE A 127 -9.16 15.00 -15.96
N GLN A 128 -8.85 16.26 -15.65
CA GLN A 128 -7.88 17.04 -16.40
C GLN A 128 -6.82 17.62 -15.46
N THR A 129 -5.58 17.68 -15.93
CA THR A 129 -4.48 18.27 -15.18
C THR A 129 -3.96 19.54 -15.83
N GLY A 130 -3.60 20.53 -15.04
CA GLY A 130 -2.99 21.75 -15.55
C GLY A 130 -2.68 22.76 -14.46
N THR A 131 -2.15 23.90 -14.86
CA THR A 131 -1.86 24.99 -13.91
C THR A 131 -3.15 25.69 -13.49
N TYR A 132 -3.37 25.84 -12.19
CA TYR A 132 -4.49 26.57 -11.60
C TYR A 132 -4.03 27.50 -10.47
N THR A 133 -4.64 28.68 -10.37
CA THR A 133 -4.31 29.71 -9.38
C THR A 133 -5.39 29.82 -8.31
N TYR A 134 -5.01 29.48 -7.09
CA TYR A 134 -5.78 29.66 -5.86
C TYR A 134 -5.35 30.95 -5.15
N ASP A 135 -6.06 31.35 -4.10
CA ASP A 135 -5.67 32.51 -3.27
C ASP A 135 -4.29 32.34 -2.62
N SER A 136 -3.83 31.10 -2.43
CA SER A 136 -2.53 30.74 -1.84
C SER A 136 -1.37 30.73 -2.84
N GLY A 137 -1.64 30.65 -4.14
CA GLY A 137 -0.60 30.53 -5.17
C GLY A 137 -1.07 29.80 -6.42
N THR A 138 -0.16 29.66 -7.38
CA THR A 138 -0.36 28.94 -8.64
C THR A 138 0.33 27.59 -8.58
N TYR A 139 -0.41 26.51 -8.82
CA TYR A 139 0.07 25.12 -8.71
C TYR A 139 -0.34 24.30 -9.92
N TYR A 140 0.38 23.22 -10.19
CA TYR A 140 -0.15 22.15 -11.05
C TYR A 140 -1.28 21.46 -10.27
N SER A 141 -2.39 21.13 -10.93
CA SER A 141 -3.63 20.75 -10.25
C SER A 141 -4.40 19.73 -11.05
N VAL A 142 -5.11 18.88 -10.31
CA VAL A 142 -6.09 17.92 -10.83
C VAL A 142 -7.47 18.56 -10.72
N MET A 143 -8.23 18.53 -11.82
CA MET A 143 -9.54 19.16 -11.98
C MET A 143 -10.54 18.10 -12.43
N ILE A 144 -11.61 17.90 -11.64
CA ILE A 144 -12.61 16.86 -11.87
C ILE A 144 -13.98 17.48 -12.06
N THR A 145 -14.70 16.97 -13.06
CA THR A 145 -16.14 17.19 -13.26
C THR A 145 -16.83 15.83 -13.28
N GLN A 146 -17.90 15.66 -12.49
CA GLN A 146 -18.79 14.50 -12.56
C GLN A 146 -20.15 14.97 -13.05
N ASN A 147 -20.57 14.50 -14.21
CA ASN A 147 -21.83 14.80 -14.86
C ASN A 147 -22.76 13.59 -14.73
N PHE A 148 -23.73 13.66 -13.84
CA PHE A 148 -24.66 12.56 -13.59
C PHE A 148 -25.96 12.75 -14.35
N ALA A 149 -26.58 11.66 -14.80
CA ALA A 149 -27.90 11.73 -15.39
C ALA A 149 -28.75 10.46 -15.20
N MET A 150 -30.05 10.67 -15.37
CA MET A 150 -31.04 9.67 -15.76
C MET A 150 -31.84 10.25 -16.92
N THR A 151 -32.16 9.43 -17.91
CA THR A 151 -32.86 9.89 -19.11
C THR A 151 -33.73 8.79 -19.71
N GLY A 152 -34.85 9.18 -20.33
CA GLY A 152 -35.66 8.29 -21.16
C GLY A 152 -35.14 8.17 -22.59
N GLY A 153 -34.10 8.93 -22.93
CA GLY A 153 -33.39 8.92 -24.20
C GLY A 153 -32.33 7.82 -24.30
N GLN A 154 -31.57 7.81 -25.39
CA GLN A 154 -30.49 6.85 -25.58
C GLN A 154 -29.23 7.28 -24.82
N THR A 155 -28.69 6.37 -24.01
CA THR A 155 -27.35 6.49 -23.44
C THR A 155 -26.32 5.85 -24.38
N THR A 156 -25.06 6.23 -24.23
CA THR A 156 -23.89 5.67 -24.91
C THR A 156 -22.93 5.10 -23.85
N PRO A 157 -23.22 3.93 -23.27
CA PRO A 157 -22.38 3.37 -22.22
C PRO A 157 -20.94 3.16 -22.68
N ASP A 158 -20.00 3.53 -21.81
CA ASP A 158 -18.59 3.19 -21.97
C ASP A 158 -18.24 1.88 -21.29
N ILE A 159 -18.76 0.81 -21.88
CA ILE A 159 -18.50 -0.55 -21.47
C ILE A 159 -17.33 -1.05 -22.31
N ILE A 160 -16.21 -1.41 -21.67
CA ILE A 160 -15.13 -2.13 -22.36
C ILE A 160 -15.71 -3.46 -22.84
N GLY A 161 -15.52 -3.78 -24.12
CA GLY A 161 -16.23 -4.84 -24.82
C GLY A 161 -16.03 -6.24 -24.23
N GLN A 162 -16.83 -6.59 -23.23
CA GLN A 162 -17.26 -7.96 -22.95
C GLN A 162 -18.52 -8.23 -23.77
N ASN A 163 -18.55 -9.31 -24.55
CA ASN A 163 -19.76 -9.74 -25.23
C ASN A 163 -20.85 -10.07 -24.19
N ALA A 164 -21.79 -9.13 -24.04
CA ALA A 164 -23.14 -9.27 -23.52
C ALA A 164 -23.40 -10.42 -22.53
N ARG A 165 -23.32 -10.08 -21.24
CA ARG A 165 -24.38 -10.48 -20.31
C ARG A 165 -24.92 -9.21 -19.67
N THR A 166 -26.12 -8.82 -20.10
CA THR A 166 -26.98 -7.93 -19.32
C THR A 166 -27.19 -8.54 -17.93
N PRO A 167 -26.99 -7.80 -16.84
CA PRO A 167 -27.60 -8.13 -15.57
C PRO A 167 -29.11 -8.03 -15.74
N ASP A 168 -29.80 -9.15 -15.54
CA ASP A 168 -31.25 -9.17 -15.40
C ASP A 168 -31.60 -8.39 -14.13
N THR A 169 -32.31 -7.27 -14.30
CA THR A 169 -32.94 -6.58 -13.18
C THR A 169 -34.15 -7.40 -12.77
N THR A 170 -33.97 -8.33 -11.83
CA THR A 170 -34.90 -8.65 -10.72
C THR A 170 -34.44 -9.88 -9.94
N THR A 171 -33.63 -9.65 -8.91
CA THR A 171 -33.84 -10.11 -7.52
C THR A 171 -32.65 -9.58 -6.73
N THR A 172 -32.89 -8.97 -5.58
CA THR A 172 -31.87 -8.75 -4.53
C THR A 172 -31.01 -10.01 -4.43
N GLN A 173 -29.75 -9.96 -4.85
CA GLN A 173 -28.84 -11.05 -4.52
C GLN A 173 -28.77 -11.09 -2.99
N PRO A 174 -28.87 -12.29 -2.39
CA PRO A 174 -28.71 -12.42 -0.95
C PRO A 174 -27.31 -11.97 -0.56
N ASP A 175 -27.23 -11.34 0.60
CA ASP A 175 -26.05 -11.15 1.44
C ASP A 175 -25.46 -12.53 1.78
N SER A 176 -24.70 -13.12 0.86
CA SER A 176 -24.15 -14.47 0.96
C SER A 176 -22.89 -14.61 0.12
N ASP A 177 -21.92 -15.33 0.67
CA ASP A 177 -20.62 -15.65 0.09
C ASP A 177 -20.67 -15.85 -1.43
N ALA A 178 -19.91 -15.04 -2.15
CA ALA A 178 -19.74 -15.12 -3.58
C ALA A 178 -18.40 -15.79 -3.93
N VAL A 179 -18.41 -16.51 -5.06
CA VAL A 179 -17.19 -17.04 -5.68
C VAL A 179 -17.05 -16.39 -7.03
N LEU A 180 -16.13 -15.44 -7.13
CA LEU A 180 -15.84 -14.66 -8.33
C LEU A 180 -14.61 -15.25 -9.02
N VAL A 181 -14.71 -15.47 -10.32
CA VAL A 181 -13.59 -15.95 -11.14
C VAL A 181 -13.54 -15.11 -12.41
N GLY A 182 -12.48 -14.33 -12.55
CA GLY A 182 -12.15 -13.55 -13.74
C GLY A 182 -11.61 -14.41 -14.88
N THR A 183 -11.04 -13.76 -15.88
CA THR A 183 -10.57 -14.37 -17.12
C THR A 183 -9.07 -14.13 -17.32
N ALA A 184 -8.58 -14.07 -18.55
CA ALA A 184 -7.16 -13.83 -18.83
C ALA A 184 -6.90 -12.37 -19.25
N THR A 185 -7.82 -11.46 -18.91
CA THR A 185 -7.77 -10.04 -19.25
C THR A 185 -7.96 -9.21 -18.00
N ALA A 186 -7.35 -8.03 -17.95
CA ALA A 186 -7.56 -7.06 -16.87
C ALA A 186 -9.06 -6.78 -16.63
N GLU A 187 -9.52 -7.03 -15.41
CA GLU A 187 -10.89 -6.94 -14.94
C GLU A 187 -10.97 -6.21 -13.59
N ASN A 188 -12.12 -5.62 -13.30
CA ASN A 188 -12.47 -5.17 -11.95
C ASN A 188 -13.50 -6.15 -11.38
N LEU A 189 -13.09 -6.92 -10.37
CA LEU A 189 -13.91 -7.91 -9.68
C LEU A 189 -14.31 -7.37 -8.31
N VAL A 190 -15.60 -7.10 -8.15
CA VAL A 190 -16.17 -6.54 -6.92
C VAL A 190 -17.06 -7.58 -6.26
N GLY A 191 -16.73 -7.92 -5.02
CA GLY A 191 -17.49 -8.77 -4.13
C GLY A 191 -18.75 -8.12 -3.57
N THR A 192 -19.29 -8.74 -2.55
CA THR A 192 -20.52 -8.44 -1.84
C THR A 192 -20.20 -7.89 -0.45
N ASP A 193 -21.19 -7.82 0.44
CA ASP A 193 -20.97 -7.45 1.85
C ASP A 193 -20.69 -8.68 2.75
N ALA A 194 -20.58 -9.88 2.14
CA ALA A 194 -20.33 -11.16 2.80
C ALA A 194 -18.92 -11.69 2.50
N ASP A 195 -18.52 -12.78 3.16
CA ASP A 195 -17.18 -13.37 3.01
C ASP A 195 -17.01 -14.00 1.61
N ASP A 196 -16.30 -13.31 0.73
CA ASP A 196 -16.15 -13.71 -0.67
C ASP A 196 -14.82 -14.39 -0.98
N ARG A 197 -14.82 -15.12 -2.09
CA ARG A 197 -13.61 -15.72 -2.69
C ARG A 197 -13.46 -15.25 -4.12
N ILE A 198 -12.39 -14.52 -4.40
CA ILE A 198 -12.15 -13.84 -5.67
C ILE A 198 -10.89 -14.40 -6.31
N THR A 199 -10.97 -14.80 -7.59
CA THR A 199 -9.83 -15.23 -8.39
C THR A 199 -9.77 -14.35 -9.65
N GLY A 200 -8.77 -13.47 -9.76
CA GLY A 200 -8.54 -12.68 -10.98
C GLY A 200 -8.27 -13.56 -12.21
N SER A 201 -7.47 -14.61 -12.00
CA SER A 201 -6.84 -15.43 -13.04
C SER A 201 -5.76 -14.61 -13.74
N GLY A 202 -5.81 -14.38 -15.05
CA GLY A 202 -4.75 -13.65 -15.75
C GLY A 202 -5.16 -12.22 -16.07
N GLY A 203 -4.22 -11.27 -16.05
CA GLY A 203 -4.53 -9.87 -16.32
C GLY A 203 -3.86 -8.98 -15.29
N ASN A 204 -4.20 -7.70 -15.28
CA ASN A 204 -3.89 -6.87 -14.13
C ASN A 204 -5.23 -6.47 -13.54
N ASP A 205 -5.67 -7.18 -12.51
CA ASP A 205 -7.02 -7.06 -12.02
C ASP A 205 -7.12 -6.10 -10.83
N ILE A 206 -8.31 -5.56 -10.60
CA ILE A 206 -8.67 -4.91 -9.34
C ILE A 206 -9.62 -5.84 -8.62
N LEU A 207 -9.20 -6.37 -7.47
CA LEU A 207 -9.98 -7.28 -6.65
C LEU A 207 -10.48 -6.53 -5.42
N SER A 208 -11.78 -6.29 -5.35
CA SER A 208 -12.41 -5.56 -4.24
C SER A 208 -13.32 -6.51 -3.48
N GLY A 209 -12.97 -6.86 -2.23
CA GLY A 209 -13.74 -7.80 -1.40
C GLY A 209 -15.08 -7.23 -0.98
N GLY A 210 -15.07 -6.01 -0.42
CA GLY A 210 -16.25 -5.34 0.08
C GLY A 210 -16.24 -5.33 1.61
N ALA A 211 -17.36 -5.68 2.22
CA ALA A 211 -17.42 -5.92 3.66
C ALA A 211 -17.35 -7.43 3.94
N GLY A 212 -16.94 -7.82 5.14
CA GLY A 212 -16.79 -9.23 5.49
C GLY A 212 -15.33 -9.60 5.69
N THR A 213 -15.01 -10.87 5.50
CA THR A 213 -13.63 -11.39 5.44
C THR A 213 -13.42 -12.04 4.09
N ASP A 214 -12.74 -11.33 3.22
CA ASP A 214 -12.61 -11.68 1.81
C ASP A 214 -11.28 -12.35 1.50
N THR A 215 -11.31 -13.28 0.54
CA THR A 215 -10.15 -14.06 0.14
C THR A 215 -9.84 -13.86 -1.34
N ALA A 216 -8.67 -13.30 -1.67
CA ALA A 216 -8.11 -13.39 -3.02
C ALA A 216 -7.36 -14.72 -3.19
N VAL A 217 -7.70 -15.49 -4.22
CA VAL A 217 -7.22 -16.86 -4.42
C VAL A 217 -6.28 -16.94 -5.62
N TYR A 218 -5.10 -17.46 -5.37
CA TYR A 218 -4.00 -17.64 -6.29
C TYR A 218 -3.64 -19.13 -6.44
N VAL A 219 -3.51 -19.58 -7.68
CA VAL A 219 -3.39 -21.02 -7.99
C VAL A 219 -1.98 -21.55 -7.71
N ASN A 220 -0.96 -20.70 -7.88
CA ASN A 220 0.44 -21.11 -7.72
C ASN A 220 0.91 -21.03 -6.26
N ASP A 221 2.08 -21.61 -6.01
CA ASP A 221 2.73 -21.49 -4.71
C ASP A 221 3.10 -20.03 -4.41
N MET A 222 2.98 -19.64 -3.13
CA MET A 222 3.28 -18.30 -2.64
C MET A 222 4.67 -17.81 -3.08
N SER A 223 5.64 -18.71 -3.26
CA SER A 223 6.99 -18.34 -3.73
C SER A 223 7.07 -17.76 -5.14
N ASN A 224 5.97 -17.79 -5.92
CA ASN A 224 5.90 -17.15 -7.24
C ASN A 224 5.44 -15.69 -7.16
N TYR A 225 4.92 -15.25 -6.02
CA TYR A 225 4.27 -13.96 -5.88
C TYR A 225 5.17 -12.95 -5.17
N GLY A 226 5.00 -11.68 -5.50
CA GLY A 226 5.54 -10.55 -4.75
C GLY A 226 4.39 -9.68 -4.26
N LEU A 227 4.41 -9.31 -2.99
CA LEU A 227 3.41 -8.42 -2.39
C LEU A 227 4.05 -7.06 -2.13
N THR A 228 3.39 -6.00 -2.55
CA THR A 228 3.79 -4.61 -2.26
C THR A 228 2.69 -3.96 -1.45
N ILE A 229 3.04 -3.42 -0.28
CA ILE A 229 2.14 -2.69 0.60
C ILE A 229 2.48 -1.19 0.51
N SER A 230 1.49 -0.37 0.21
CA SER A 230 1.59 1.08 0.17
C SER A 230 0.55 1.70 1.12
N ASN A 231 0.58 3.02 1.28
CA ASN A 231 -0.42 3.73 2.09
C ASN A 231 -1.81 3.65 1.43
N GLY A 232 -2.60 2.63 1.80
CA GLY A 232 -3.96 2.42 1.32
C GLY A 232 -4.09 1.52 0.08
N THR A 233 -2.98 1.01 -0.47
CA THR A 233 -2.99 0.13 -1.65
C THR A 233 -2.17 -1.11 -1.37
N VAL A 234 -2.69 -2.27 -1.73
CA VAL A 234 -1.94 -3.52 -1.75
C VAL A 234 -1.89 -4.04 -3.18
N VAL A 235 -0.70 -4.40 -3.65
CA VAL A 235 -0.48 -4.97 -4.97
C VAL A 235 0.14 -6.35 -4.81
N ILE A 236 -0.32 -7.31 -5.61
CA ILE A 236 0.29 -8.62 -5.71
C ILE A 236 0.64 -8.94 -7.16
N GLU A 237 1.90 -9.28 -7.39
CA GLU A 237 2.43 -9.63 -8.70
C GLU A 237 2.73 -11.13 -8.75
N ASP A 238 2.21 -11.81 -9.76
CA ASP A 238 2.70 -13.13 -10.17
C ASP A 238 3.96 -12.97 -11.03
N ARG A 239 5.11 -13.24 -10.42
CA ARG A 239 6.42 -13.16 -11.09
C ARG A 239 6.69 -14.35 -12.00
N SER A 240 5.78 -15.33 -12.05
CA SER A 240 5.76 -16.34 -13.11
C SER A 240 5.11 -15.85 -14.41
N GLY A 241 4.34 -14.75 -14.33
CA GLY A 241 3.67 -14.08 -15.45
C GLY A 241 2.37 -14.75 -15.91
N GLY A 242 1.80 -15.67 -15.13
CA GLY A 242 0.55 -16.35 -15.43
C GLY A 242 -0.67 -15.51 -15.06
N ASP A 243 -0.65 -14.96 -13.85
CA ASP A 243 -1.77 -14.22 -13.28
C ASP A 243 -1.64 -12.70 -13.51
N GLY A 244 -0.41 -12.17 -13.65
CA GLY A 244 -0.14 -10.75 -13.87
C GLY A 244 -0.01 -9.95 -12.57
N THR A 245 -0.48 -8.70 -12.54
CA THR A 245 -0.33 -7.81 -11.36
C THR A 245 -1.68 -7.27 -10.90
N ASP A 246 -2.13 -7.71 -9.73
CA ASP A 246 -3.44 -7.37 -9.18
C ASP A 246 -3.34 -6.30 -8.10
N THR A 247 -4.33 -5.41 -8.07
CA THR A 247 -4.55 -4.44 -6.98
C THR A 247 -5.67 -4.96 -6.08
N LEU A 248 -5.43 -4.97 -4.76
CA LEU A 248 -6.34 -5.53 -3.78
C LEU A 248 -6.93 -4.43 -2.90
N ASN A 249 -8.26 -4.39 -2.81
CA ASN A 249 -9.01 -3.48 -1.97
C ASN A 249 -9.91 -4.30 -1.03
N SER A 250 -9.87 -4.01 0.27
CA SER A 250 -10.69 -4.72 1.27
C SER A 250 -10.59 -6.25 1.14
N ILE A 251 -9.36 -6.75 1.06
CA ILE A 251 -9.06 -8.19 1.06
C ILE A 251 -8.29 -8.49 2.33
N GLU A 252 -8.82 -9.38 3.17
CA GLU A 252 -8.17 -9.76 4.44
C GLU A 252 -7.25 -10.97 4.28
N ILE A 253 -7.53 -11.84 3.31
CA ILE A 253 -6.85 -13.12 3.15
C ILE A 253 -6.36 -13.30 1.72
N LEU A 254 -5.11 -13.71 1.57
CA LEU A 254 -4.58 -14.27 0.34
C LEU A 254 -4.54 -15.79 0.48
N GLU A 255 -4.97 -16.55 -0.53
CA GLU A 255 -4.87 -18.00 -0.53
C GLU A 255 -3.98 -18.47 -1.68
N PHE A 256 -2.83 -19.07 -1.37
CA PHE A 256 -1.88 -19.59 -2.34
C PHE A 256 -1.91 -21.11 -2.35
N ALA A 257 -2.27 -21.72 -3.48
CA ALA A 257 -2.35 -23.17 -3.63
C ALA A 257 -3.15 -23.87 -2.48
N GLY A 258 -4.20 -23.20 -1.98
CA GLY A 258 -5.04 -23.68 -0.88
C GLY A 258 -4.52 -23.38 0.54
N SER A 259 -3.41 -22.65 0.68
CA SER A 259 -2.86 -22.22 1.97
C SER A 259 -3.17 -20.74 2.22
N PRO A 260 -3.84 -20.38 3.33
CA PRO A 260 -4.17 -19.01 3.63
C PRO A 260 -2.97 -18.22 4.17
N PHE A 261 -2.93 -16.94 3.85
CA PHE A 261 -2.01 -15.92 4.32
C PHE A 261 -2.85 -14.72 4.77
N ALA A 262 -2.74 -14.34 6.05
CA ALA A 262 -3.58 -13.31 6.66
C ALA A 262 -3.01 -11.92 6.36
N LEU A 263 -3.44 -11.31 5.25
CA LEU A 263 -2.94 -10.02 4.76
C LEU A 263 -3.19 -8.88 5.76
N ASN A 264 -4.32 -8.91 6.46
CA ASN A 264 -4.66 -7.90 7.48
C ASN A 264 -3.66 -7.79 8.64
N GLN A 265 -2.76 -8.75 8.83
CA GLN A 265 -1.68 -8.67 9.82
C GLN A 265 -0.50 -7.79 9.40
N PHE A 266 -0.50 -7.29 8.16
CA PHE A 266 0.63 -6.58 7.56
C PHE A 266 0.28 -5.18 7.06
N THR A 267 -1.00 -4.85 6.89
CA THR A 267 -1.42 -3.61 6.19
C THR A 267 -1.23 -2.33 7.02
N ASN A 268 -1.07 -2.43 8.35
CA ASN A 268 -0.89 -1.27 9.23
C ASN A 268 0.56 -0.75 9.28
N VAL A 269 1.52 -1.52 8.75
CA VAL A 269 2.95 -1.16 8.76
C VAL A 269 3.26 0.15 8.02
N SER A 270 2.46 0.52 7.03
CA SER A 270 2.61 1.77 6.25
C SER A 270 2.37 3.04 7.07
N THR A 271 1.87 2.92 8.31
CA THR A 271 1.68 4.05 9.23
C THR A 271 2.91 4.39 10.07
N LEU A 272 3.94 3.54 10.04
CA LEU A 272 5.20 3.78 10.72
C LEU A 272 6.02 4.88 10.05
N SER A 273 7.05 5.38 10.74
CA SER A 273 8.07 6.26 10.14
C SER A 273 9.34 5.48 9.77
N ASP A 274 10.19 6.06 8.93
CA ASP A 274 11.53 5.51 8.63
C ASP A 274 12.34 5.21 9.89
N ALA A 275 12.24 6.08 10.89
CA ALA A 275 12.92 5.92 12.17
C ALA A 275 12.40 4.71 12.96
N ASP A 276 11.09 4.43 12.91
CA ASP A 276 10.50 3.26 13.55
C ASP A 276 10.95 1.98 12.84
N MET A 277 10.95 1.96 11.51
CA MET A 277 11.40 0.82 10.71
C MET A 277 12.88 0.51 10.89
N LEU A 278 13.74 1.52 10.93
CA LEU A 278 15.16 1.35 11.24
C LEU A 278 15.37 0.87 12.67
N ALA A 279 14.62 1.38 13.66
CA ALA A 279 14.69 0.88 15.03
C ALA A 279 14.30 -0.60 15.12
N PHE A 280 13.35 -1.06 14.31
CA PHE A 280 13.03 -2.49 14.20
C PHE A 280 14.17 -3.30 13.59
N CYS A 281 14.81 -2.78 12.54
CA CYS A 281 16.00 -3.41 11.97
C CYS A 281 17.13 -3.53 13.01
N GLU A 282 17.32 -2.52 13.86
CA GLU A 282 18.25 -2.57 15.00
C GLU A 282 17.89 -3.70 15.98
N LEU A 283 16.60 -3.90 16.27
CA LEU A 283 16.13 -4.98 17.13
C LEU A 283 16.46 -6.36 16.53
N TYR A 284 16.18 -6.58 15.25
CA TYR A 284 16.55 -7.82 14.55
C TYR A 284 18.05 -8.07 14.58
N VAL A 285 18.84 -7.04 14.30
CA VAL A 285 20.31 -7.10 14.37
C VAL A 285 20.76 -7.48 15.78
N ALA A 286 20.21 -6.87 16.82
CA ALA A 286 20.66 -7.07 18.19
C ALA A 286 20.23 -8.43 18.76
N TYR A 287 19.04 -8.93 18.43
CA TYR A 287 18.53 -10.18 19.00
C TYR A 287 18.87 -11.41 18.17
N PHE A 288 19.01 -11.28 16.85
CA PHE A 288 19.23 -12.41 15.95
C PHE A 288 20.58 -12.37 15.22
N ASN A 289 21.27 -11.22 15.17
CA ASN A 289 22.50 -11.02 14.40
C ASN A 289 22.35 -11.38 12.91
N ARG A 290 21.21 -11.03 12.32
CA ARG A 290 20.92 -11.16 10.89
C ARG A 290 20.09 -9.98 10.42
N ALA A 291 20.00 -9.80 9.10
CA ALA A 291 18.96 -8.94 8.55
C ALA A 291 17.57 -9.50 8.91
N PRO A 292 16.55 -8.63 9.09
CA PRO A 292 15.17 -9.09 9.15
C PRO A 292 14.81 -9.86 7.90
N ASP A 293 13.92 -10.83 8.03
CA ASP A 293 13.11 -11.30 6.91
C ASP A 293 11.91 -10.34 6.78
N SER A 294 11.50 -10.02 5.56
CA SER A 294 10.48 -9.00 5.34
C SER A 294 9.13 -9.36 5.97
N ALA A 295 8.68 -10.60 5.83
CA ALA A 295 7.42 -11.06 6.42
C ALA A 295 7.42 -10.87 7.95
N GLY A 296 8.49 -11.28 8.63
CA GLY A 296 8.64 -11.03 10.06
C GLY A 296 8.67 -9.54 10.38
N LEU A 297 9.46 -8.75 9.64
CA LEU A 297 9.60 -7.32 9.87
C LEU A 297 8.25 -6.59 9.78
N LEU A 298 7.48 -6.86 8.73
CA LEU A 298 6.20 -6.21 8.48
C LEU A 298 5.12 -6.68 9.48
N PHE A 299 5.16 -7.94 9.92
CA PHE A 299 4.29 -8.44 10.99
C PHE A 299 4.52 -7.69 12.31
N TRP A 300 5.77 -7.61 12.76
CA TRP A 300 6.09 -6.92 14.01
C TRP A 300 5.96 -5.41 13.91
N GLY A 301 6.27 -4.83 12.74
CA GLY A 301 5.99 -3.42 12.45
C GLY A 301 4.50 -3.09 12.56
N SER A 302 3.63 -3.95 12.03
CA SER A 302 2.17 -3.79 12.19
C SER A 302 1.74 -3.90 13.66
N ALA A 303 2.34 -4.83 14.42
CA ALA A 303 2.06 -4.94 15.86
C ALA A 303 2.47 -3.67 16.63
N LEU A 304 3.59 -3.03 16.28
CA LEU A 304 3.98 -1.72 16.84
C LEU A 304 2.96 -0.64 16.47
N ALA A 305 2.55 -0.57 15.20
CA ALA A 305 1.56 0.39 14.74
C ALA A 305 0.22 0.25 15.50
N GLU A 306 -0.12 -0.98 15.92
CA GLU A 306 -1.30 -1.30 16.74
C GLU A 306 -1.11 -1.06 18.25
N GLY A 307 0.07 -0.62 18.68
CA GLY A 307 0.37 -0.18 20.03
C GLY A 307 1.06 -1.21 20.93
N MET A 308 1.56 -2.32 20.36
CA MET A 308 2.49 -3.19 21.09
C MET A 308 3.79 -2.44 21.37
N SER A 309 4.35 -2.56 22.58
CA SER A 309 5.59 -1.86 22.92
C SER A 309 6.82 -2.57 22.35
N MET A 310 7.89 -1.81 22.09
CA MET A 310 9.18 -2.39 21.68
C MET A 310 9.74 -3.32 22.76
N GLU A 311 9.46 -3.03 24.03
CA GLU A 311 9.83 -3.86 25.18
C GLU A 311 9.14 -5.23 25.17
N ASP A 312 7.83 -5.27 24.88
CA ASP A 312 7.08 -6.52 24.79
C ASP A 312 7.59 -7.38 23.61
N ILE A 313 7.89 -6.74 22.47
CA ILE A 313 8.44 -7.42 21.29
C ILE A 313 9.84 -7.96 21.58
N ALA A 314 10.68 -7.16 22.23
CA ALA A 314 12.01 -7.56 22.70
C ALA A 314 11.97 -8.80 23.61
N GLU A 315 11.00 -8.88 24.53
CA GLU A 315 10.80 -10.07 25.36
C GLU A 315 10.46 -11.30 24.51
N MET A 316 9.56 -11.15 23.53
CA MET A 316 9.19 -12.23 22.62
C MET A 316 10.35 -12.66 21.70
N PHE A 317 11.22 -11.73 21.29
CA PHE A 317 12.41 -12.00 20.50
C PHE A 317 13.44 -12.76 21.32
N PHE A 318 13.63 -12.40 22.58
CA PHE A 318 14.57 -13.06 23.47
C PHE A 318 14.29 -14.56 23.62
N ASP A 319 13.02 -14.95 23.68
CA ASP A 319 12.61 -16.34 23.82
C ASP A 319 12.77 -17.18 22.54
N GLN A 320 13.10 -16.57 21.40
CA GLN A 320 13.26 -17.30 20.14
C GLN A 320 14.48 -18.23 20.17
N PRO A 321 14.40 -19.41 19.52
CA PRO A 321 15.54 -20.35 19.46
C PRO A 321 16.82 -19.75 18.90
N GLU A 322 16.73 -18.80 17.96
CA GLU A 322 17.88 -18.14 17.35
C GLU A 322 18.62 -17.25 18.36
N THR A 323 17.89 -16.43 19.12
CA THR A 323 18.47 -15.60 20.20
C THR A 323 19.05 -16.45 21.31
N GLN A 324 18.37 -17.54 21.70
CA GLN A 324 18.89 -18.48 22.68
C GLN A 324 20.15 -19.21 22.19
N ALA A 325 20.27 -19.49 20.89
CA ALA A 325 21.49 -20.04 20.31
C ALA A 325 22.65 -19.01 20.33
N LEU A 326 22.34 -17.74 20.09
CA LEU A 326 23.33 -16.66 20.08
C LEU A 326 23.84 -16.32 21.49
N TYR A 327 22.95 -16.31 22.48
CA TYR A 327 23.24 -15.77 23.80
C TYR A 327 23.04 -16.73 24.97
N GLY A 328 22.13 -17.69 24.87
CA GLY A 328 21.75 -18.61 25.96
C GLY A 328 22.88 -19.56 26.39
N GLY A 329 23.94 -19.70 25.58
CA GLY A 329 25.16 -20.43 25.93
C GLY A 329 26.14 -19.68 26.84
N SER A 330 25.86 -18.41 27.17
CA SER A 330 26.72 -17.58 28.02
C SER A 330 26.85 -18.16 29.43
N SER A 331 28.08 -18.42 29.87
CA SER A 331 28.32 -19.04 31.18
C SER A 331 28.28 -18.06 32.35
N THR A 332 28.39 -16.76 32.07
CA THR A 332 28.36 -15.67 33.04
C THR A 332 27.66 -14.44 32.46
N THR A 333 27.21 -13.51 33.32
CA THR A 333 26.70 -12.20 32.91
C THR A 333 27.70 -11.44 32.03
N GLY A 334 29.00 -11.56 32.34
CA GLY A 334 30.07 -10.96 31.56
C GLY A 334 30.20 -11.53 30.14
N ASP A 335 30.06 -12.86 29.98
CA ASP A 335 30.06 -13.50 28.66
C ASP A 335 28.87 -13.01 27.82
N PHE A 336 27.70 -12.89 28.44
CA PHE A 336 26.49 -12.40 27.80
C PHE A 336 26.63 -10.95 27.32
N VAL A 337 27.07 -10.03 28.19
CA VAL A 337 27.34 -8.63 27.82
C VAL A 337 28.39 -8.55 26.70
N SER A 338 29.45 -9.34 26.79
CA SER A 338 30.50 -9.36 25.75
C SER A 338 29.97 -9.87 24.40
N ALA A 339 29.06 -10.84 24.40
CA ALA A 339 28.42 -11.33 23.18
C ALA A 339 27.54 -10.24 22.53
N ILE A 340 26.78 -9.49 23.32
CA ILE A 340 25.97 -8.36 22.81
C ILE A 340 26.88 -7.28 22.22
N TYR A 341 27.95 -6.89 22.93
CA TYR A 341 28.92 -5.91 22.43
C TYR A 341 29.52 -6.30 21.08
N ASN A 342 29.92 -7.55 20.92
CA ASN A 342 30.48 -8.03 19.66
C ASN A 342 29.45 -8.04 18.53
N ASN A 343 28.19 -8.38 18.82
CA ASN A 343 27.12 -8.33 17.83
C ASN A 343 26.76 -6.87 17.44
N VAL A 344 26.37 -6.07 18.43
CA VAL A 344 25.73 -4.77 18.24
C VAL A 344 26.75 -3.69 17.87
N TYR A 345 27.98 -3.77 18.39
CA TYR A 345 29.00 -2.73 18.19
C TYR A 345 30.27 -3.21 17.48
N GLY A 346 30.36 -4.50 17.13
CA GLY A 346 31.53 -5.04 16.41
C GLY A 346 32.84 -5.00 17.19
N ARG A 347 32.77 -4.84 18.52
CA ARG A 347 33.95 -4.69 19.38
C ARG A 347 33.74 -5.32 20.75
N ASN A 348 34.85 -5.57 21.44
CA ASN A 348 34.80 -5.92 22.86
C ASN A 348 34.40 -4.70 23.72
N PRO A 349 33.75 -4.93 24.87
CA PRO A 349 33.44 -3.87 25.81
C PRO A 349 34.70 -3.26 26.41
N ASP A 350 34.68 -1.94 26.57
CA ASP A 350 35.63 -1.23 27.42
C ASP A 350 35.33 -1.50 28.91
N PRO A 351 36.31 -1.28 29.82
CA PRO A 351 36.15 -1.61 31.24
C PRO A 351 34.95 -0.93 31.88
N GLU A 352 34.72 0.36 31.60
CA GLU A 352 33.62 1.13 32.15
C GLU A 352 32.25 0.64 31.67
N GLY A 353 32.09 0.42 30.35
CA GLY A 353 30.87 -0.14 29.77
C GLY A 353 30.58 -1.55 30.29
N PHE A 354 31.60 -2.41 30.34
CA PHE A 354 31.46 -3.77 30.88
C PHE A 354 30.93 -3.75 32.32
N GLU A 355 31.54 -2.94 33.19
CA GLU A 355 31.12 -2.82 34.60
C GLU A 355 29.69 -2.27 34.70
N TYR A 356 29.36 -1.25 33.92
CA TYR A 356 28.03 -0.66 33.92
C TYR A 356 26.94 -1.69 33.57
N TRP A 357 27.02 -2.34 32.41
CA TRP A 357 25.98 -3.25 31.94
C TRP A 357 25.87 -4.51 32.80
N THR A 358 27.00 -5.09 33.22
CA THR A 358 26.97 -6.25 34.13
C THR A 358 26.35 -5.89 35.48
N SER A 359 26.61 -4.69 36.02
CA SER A 359 26.02 -4.25 37.28
C SER A 359 24.49 -4.08 37.23
N LEU A 360 23.93 -3.67 36.08
CA LEU A 360 22.48 -3.55 35.89
C LEU A 360 21.80 -4.92 35.93
N ILE A 361 22.41 -5.92 35.29
CA ILE A 361 21.88 -7.29 35.24
C ILE A 361 22.07 -8.00 36.59
N ASP A 362 23.29 -8.00 37.13
CA ASP A 362 23.59 -8.67 38.41
C ASP A 362 22.86 -8.02 39.59
N GLY A 363 22.57 -6.72 39.49
CA GLY A 363 21.76 -5.97 40.44
C GLY A 363 20.24 -6.21 40.30
N GLY A 364 19.80 -6.90 39.25
CA GLY A 364 18.38 -7.16 38.95
C GLY A 364 17.61 -5.91 38.54
N ILE A 365 18.29 -4.88 38.04
CA ILE A 365 17.67 -3.64 37.54
C ILE A 365 17.09 -3.89 36.14
N LEU A 366 17.82 -4.61 35.31
CA LEU A 366 17.38 -5.10 34.01
C LEU A 366 17.52 -6.62 33.99
N ASP A 367 16.61 -7.30 33.31
CA ASP A 367 16.78 -8.70 32.95
C ASP A 367 17.55 -8.83 31.62
N GLN A 368 17.75 -10.07 31.17
CA GLN A 368 18.55 -10.35 29.98
C GLN A 368 17.85 -9.96 28.68
N SER A 369 16.52 -9.99 28.60
CA SER A 369 15.80 -9.47 27.44
C SER A 369 15.95 -7.95 27.39
N ALA A 370 15.57 -7.24 28.44
CA ALA A 370 15.56 -5.77 28.45
C ALA A 370 16.94 -5.13 28.26
N VAL A 371 18.03 -5.79 28.68
CA VAL A 371 19.37 -5.19 28.55
C VAL A 371 19.83 -5.06 27.10
N ILE A 372 19.42 -5.95 26.19
CA ILE A 372 19.80 -5.85 24.78
C ILE A 372 19.17 -4.59 24.17
N LEU A 373 17.88 -4.35 24.43
CA LEU A 373 17.19 -3.13 24.03
C LEU A 373 17.80 -1.88 24.67
N ALA A 374 18.08 -1.92 25.98
CA ALA A 374 18.71 -0.80 26.67
C ALA A 374 20.11 -0.47 26.13
N MET A 375 20.84 -1.46 25.62
CA MET A 375 22.13 -1.24 24.97
C MET A 375 21.96 -0.50 23.63
N ILE A 376 20.98 -0.86 22.79
CA ILE A 376 20.64 -0.11 21.56
C ILE A 376 20.41 1.38 21.90
N ASP A 377 19.54 1.65 22.87
CA ASP A 377 19.26 3.02 23.33
C ASP A 377 20.50 3.72 23.88
N GLY A 378 21.31 2.99 24.64
CA GLY A 378 22.55 3.48 25.22
C GLY A 378 23.58 3.94 24.18
N ALA A 379 23.65 3.26 23.03
CA ALA A 379 24.53 3.66 21.92
C ALA A 379 24.07 4.97 21.28
N LYS A 380 22.76 5.18 21.18
CA LYS A 380 22.13 6.34 20.53
C LYS A 380 21.95 7.55 21.47
N ALA A 381 22.11 7.34 22.78
CA ALA A 381 22.05 8.41 23.77
C ALA A 381 23.19 9.43 23.59
N VAL A 382 23.01 10.63 24.14
CA VAL A 382 24.04 11.70 24.12
C VAL A 382 25.36 11.27 24.78
N SER A 383 25.30 10.34 25.73
CA SER A 383 26.46 9.74 26.39
C SER A 383 27.06 8.55 25.63
N GLY A 384 26.39 8.09 24.57
CA GLY A 384 26.79 6.94 23.77
C GLY A 384 27.99 7.23 22.87
N SER A 385 28.59 6.16 22.35
CA SER A 385 29.70 6.23 21.40
C SER A 385 29.15 6.46 19.99
N ALA A 386 29.55 7.55 19.34
CA ALA A 386 29.17 7.82 17.96
C ALA A 386 29.62 6.69 16.99
N ALA A 387 30.73 6.01 17.32
CA ALA A 387 31.19 4.87 16.52
C ALA A 387 30.30 3.63 16.70
N ASP A 388 29.76 3.42 17.91
CA ASP A 388 28.86 2.30 18.20
C ASP A 388 27.49 2.54 17.55
N ALA A 389 26.97 3.77 17.66
CA ALA A 389 25.75 4.20 16.99
C ALA A 389 25.86 4.00 15.46
N GLN A 390 26.95 4.48 14.84
CA GLN A 390 27.16 4.32 13.40
C GLN A 390 27.28 2.85 12.99
N TYR A 391 27.97 2.01 13.77
CA TYR A 391 28.11 0.58 13.46
C TYR A 391 26.75 -0.12 13.49
N LEU A 392 25.93 0.16 14.50
CA LEU A 392 24.59 -0.38 14.63
C LEU A 392 23.66 0.12 13.52
N GLU A 393 23.66 1.43 13.26
CA GLU A 393 22.87 2.06 12.18
C GLU A 393 23.22 1.46 10.82
N THR A 394 24.50 1.25 10.53
CA THR A 394 24.93 0.59 9.28
C THR A 394 24.42 -0.84 9.17
N LYS A 395 24.41 -1.61 10.27
CA LYS A 395 23.79 -2.95 10.26
C LYS A 395 22.29 -2.86 10.04
N ALA A 396 21.61 -1.88 10.65
CA ALA A 396 20.19 -1.66 10.45
C ALA A 396 19.87 -1.30 8.99
N GLU A 397 20.67 -0.44 8.36
CA GLU A 397 20.53 -0.10 6.93
C GLU A 397 20.75 -1.33 6.02
N ILE A 398 21.75 -2.19 6.30
CA ILE A 398 21.91 -3.47 5.57
C ILE A 398 20.65 -4.33 5.73
N GLY A 399 20.09 -4.36 6.93
CA GLY A 399 18.84 -5.05 7.23
C GLY A 399 17.64 -4.49 6.46
N ALA A 400 17.48 -3.17 6.44
CA ALA A 400 16.42 -2.48 5.71
C ALA A 400 16.58 -2.65 4.20
N TYR A 401 17.81 -2.56 3.67
CA TYR A 401 18.07 -2.80 2.26
C TYR A 401 17.66 -4.23 1.85
N TYR A 402 17.94 -5.22 2.70
CA TYR A 402 17.53 -6.60 2.45
C TYR A 402 16.01 -6.80 2.53
N ALA A 403 15.39 -6.36 3.63
CA ALA A 403 14.00 -6.70 3.95
C ALA A 403 12.98 -5.70 3.41
N VAL A 404 13.26 -4.40 3.50
CA VAL A 404 12.33 -3.33 3.12
C VAL A 404 12.44 -3.05 1.63
N VAL A 405 13.65 -2.70 1.18
CA VAL A 405 13.88 -2.29 -0.23
C VAL A 405 13.69 -3.46 -1.19
N ASN A 406 14.25 -4.64 -0.87
CA ASN A 406 14.19 -5.81 -1.75
C ASN A 406 13.10 -6.82 -1.36
N GLY A 407 12.44 -6.64 -0.21
CA GLY A 407 11.33 -7.49 0.19
C GLY A 407 11.68 -8.95 0.51
N LEU A 408 12.94 -9.24 0.85
CA LEU A 408 13.46 -10.61 0.92
C LEU A 408 13.21 -11.29 2.29
N ASN A 409 13.13 -12.62 2.27
CA ASN A 409 12.77 -13.48 3.40
C ASN A 409 13.77 -14.64 3.69
N ASN A 410 14.72 -14.89 2.78
CA ASN A 410 15.73 -15.93 2.91
C ASN A 410 16.67 -15.77 4.12
N ILE A 411 16.40 -16.50 5.19
CA ILE A 411 17.20 -16.42 6.44
C ILE A 411 18.69 -16.73 6.23
N GLU A 412 19.07 -17.60 5.30
CA GLU A 412 20.49 -17.91 5.03
C GLU A 412 21.21 -16.74 4.38
N VAL A 413 20.57 -16.07 3.41
CA VAL A 413 21.10 -14.86 2.77
C VAL A 413 21.11 -13.70 3.75
N ALA A 414 20.05 -13.50 4.53
CA ALA A 414 19.94 -12.49 5.57
C ALA A 414 21.10 -12.60 6.59
N ASN A 415 21.42 -13.81 7.02
CA ASN A 415 22.56 -14.10 7.88
C ASN A 415 23.89 -13.80 7.19
N THR A 416 24.07 -14.28 5.96
CA THR A 416 25.33 -14.14 5.22
C THR A 416 25.65 -12.67 4.91
N ALA A 417 24.67 -11.89 4.48
CA ALA A 417 24.82 -10.46 4.25
C ALA A 417 25.20 -9.73 5.55
N MET A 418 24.51 -10.01 6.65
CA MET A 418 24.78 -9.36 7.94
C MET A 418 26.17 -9.72 8.50
N GLN A 419 26.57 -10.99 8.42
CA GLN A 419 27.86 -11.46 8.92
C GLN A 419 29.05 -11.05 8.04
N THR A 420 28.79 -10.62 6.80
CA THR A 420 29.82 -10.06 5.93
C THR A 420 30.32 -8.72 6.43
N PHE A 421 29.45 -7.94 7.11
CA PHE A 421 29.80 -6.62 7.62
C PHE A 421 30.80 -6.67 8.79
N ASP A 422 31.92 -5.98 8.65
CA ASP A 422 33.00 -5.92 9.64
C ASP A 422 33.30 -4.49 10.13
N GLY A 423 32.44 -3.53 9.77
CA GLY A 423 32.64 -2.11 10.08
C GLY A 423 33.37 -1.32 8.99
N THR A 424 33.79 -1.96 7.89
CA THR A 424 34.46 -1.28 6.77
C THR A 424 33.52 -1.06 5.59
N ILE A 425 33.72 0.02 4.82
CA ILE A 425 32.96 0.30 3.58
C ILE A 425 33.02 -0.89 2.59
N ALA A 426 34.18 -1.54 2.48
CA ALA A 426 34.35 -2.70 1.61
C ALA A 426 33.43 -3.86 2.00
N SER A 427 33.21 -4.07 3.30
CA SER A 427 32.29 -5.09 3.79
C SER A 427 30.83 -4.74 3.52
N ILE A 428 30.46 -3.46 3.54
CA ILE A 428 29.09 -3.03 3.20
C ILE A 428 28.81 -3.24 1.71
N VAL A 429 29.76 -2.88 0.83
CA VAL A 429 29.68 -3.19 -0.61
C VAL A 429 29.54 -4.71 -0.84
N GLY A 430 30.27 -5.52 -0.07
CA GLY A 430 30.15 -6.98 -0.11
C GLY A 430 28.77 -7.48 0.32
N ALA A 431 28.24 -6.97 1.43
CA ALA A 431 26.91 -7.29 1.93
C ALA A 431 25.82 -6.90 0.91
N LYS A 432 25.86 -5.65 0.41
CA LYS A 432 24.94 -5.17 -0.63
C LYS A 432 24.99 -6.03 -1.90
N GLY A 433 26.19 -6.42 -2.35
CA GLY A 433 26.33 -7.31 -3.51
C GLY A 433 25.69 -8.70 -3.31
N ILE A 434 25.78 -9.28 -2.09
CA ILE A 434 25.09 -10.53 -1.76
C ILE A 434 23.57 -10.37 -1.86
N ILE A 435 23.05 -9.23 -1.38
CA ILE A 435 21.62 -8.91 -1.41
C ILE A 435 21.16 -8.71 -2.85
N ASP A 436 21.88 -7.91 -3.64
CA ASP A 436 21.58 -7.62 -5.05
C ASP A 436 21.58 -8.91 -5.90
N ASP A 437 22.57 -9.78 -5.71
CA ASP A 437 22.66 -11.06 -6.42
C ASP A 437 21.46 -11.97 -6.07
N HIS A 438 21.00 -11.96 -4.82
CA HIS A 438 19.84 -12.74 -4.41
C HIS A 438 18.54 -12.13 -4.92
N ALA A 439 18.36 -10.81 -4.85
CA ALA A 439 17.20 -10.11 -5.39
C ALA A 439 17.07 -10.38 -6.90
N ALA A 440 18.17 -10.27 -7.65
CA ALA A 440 18.18 -10.58 -9.08
C ALA A 440 17.86 -12.07 -9.37
N LEU A 441 18.29 -12.99 -8.51
CA LEU A 441 17.90 -14.39 -8.61
C LEU A 441 16.40 -14.55 -8.37
N VAL A 442 15.86 -13.90 -7.34
CA VAL A 442 14.45 -13.96 -6.96
C VAL A 442 13.54 -13.38 -8.06
N ASP A 443 13.97 -12.32 -8.74
CA ASP A 443 13.25 -11.74 -9.90
C ASP A 443 13.33 -12.60 -11.16
N SER A 444 14.44 -13.29 -11.39
CA SER A 444 14.68 -14.04 -12.64
C SER A 444 14.33 -15.52 -12.56
N ALA A 445 14.31 -16.10 -11.36
CA ALA A 445 14.05 -17.52 -11.12
C ALA A 445 12.72 -17.70 -10.38
N GLN A 446 11.72 -18.11 -11.15
CA GLN A 446 10.36 -18.38 -10.66
C GLN A 446 10.35 -19.36 -9.48
N GLY A 447 9.52 -19.07 -8.48
CA GLY A 447 9.23 -19.96 -7.36
C GLY A 447 10.35 -20.09 -6.33
N THR A 448 11.31 -19.17 -6.33
CA THR A 448 12.45 -19.19 -5.38
C THR A 448 12.04 -18.77 -3.98
N GLU A 449 11.26 -17.70 -3.84
CA GLU A 449 10.85 -17.15 -2.55
C GLU A 449 9.73 -16.12 -2.71
N PHE A 450 8.81 -16.03 -1.74
CA PHE A 450 7.80 -14.96 -1.69
C PHE A 450 8.47 -13.64 -1.26
N THR A 451 8.18 -12.54 -1.97
CA THR A 451 8.68 -11.21 -1.56
C THR A 451 7.56 -10.38 -0.97
N MET A 452 7.91 -9.54 0.01
CA MET A 452 7.00 -8.56 0.59
C MET A 452 7.74 -7.23 0.71
N SER A 453 7.30 -6.18 0.03
CA SER A 453 7.89 -4.85 0.16
C SER A 453 6.88 -3.86 0.70
N VAL A 454 7.38 -2.76 1.26
CA VAL A 454 6.57 -1.60 1.63
C VAL A 454 7.14 -0.35 0.99
N THR A 455 6.30 0.45 0.35
CA THR A 455 6.70 1.72 -0.28
C THR A 455 6.57 2.88 0.69
N GLY A 456 7.42 3.89 0.55
CA GLY A 456 7.43 5.09 1.37
C GLY A 456 8.11 4.92 2.73
N LEU A 457 8.85 3.82 2.93
CA LEU A 457 9.63 3.57 4.14
C LEU A 457 11.05 3.13 3.79
N VAL A 458 12.05 3.85 4.30
CA VAL A 458 13.48 3.49 4.26
C VAL A 458 13.97 3.09 2.85
N GLU A 459 13.50 3.81 1.84
CA GLU A 459 13.76 3.49 0.42
C GLU A 459 15.22 3.75 -0.01
N ASP A 460 15.90 4.65 0.70
CA ASP A 460 17.26 5.11 0.43
C ASP A 460 18.33 4.35 1.24
N ALA A 461 17.97 3.22 1.84
CA ALA A 461 18.92 2.39 2.59
C ALA A 461 20.14 2.05 1.70
N LEU A 462 21.33 2.42 2.18
CA LEU A 462 22.62 2.23 1.49
C LEU A 462 22.82 3.04 0.19
N ASP A 463 21.96 4.00 -0.16
CA ASP A 463 22.14 4.83 -1.38
C ASP A 463 23.40 5.72 -1.35
N TRP A 464 23.98 5.91 -0.17
CA TRP A 464 25.19 6.71 0.03
C TRP A 464 26.49 5.98 -0.37
N ILE A 465 26.41 4.69 -0.70
CA ILE A 465 27.53 3.82 -1.11
C ILE A 465 27.67 3.82 -2.63
#